data_AF-A0A7S1JJ15-F1
#
_entry.id   AF-A0A7S1JJ15-F1
#
_cell.length_a   1.000
_cell.length_b   1.000
_cell.length_c   1.000
_cell.angle_alpha   90.00
_cell.angle_beta   90.00
_cell.angle_gamma   90.00
#
_symmetry.space_group_name_H-M   'P 1'
#
loop_
_entity.id
_entity.type
_entity.pdbx_description
1 polymer ?
#
loop_
_entity_poly.entity_id
_entity_poly.type
_entity_poly.pdbx_seq_one_letter_code
_entity_poly.pdbx_strand_id
1 'polypeptide(L)'
;MQGRLRLKFEHFIPQPPYFAVLRVSFAKRPKLNFDFEAFRWSLGITRLVRTIVRDVVLEGFVYPNEMPIPLFDETTLLDFCQLSYQDLNLVEPQGYLKIHLYAAKNLKASDLLGRSDPYVIFSVGGQDMVQSSVKWRNLNPTWNECFQLKIRDIS
;
A
#
# COMPACT_ATOMS: atom_id res chain seq x y z
N MET A 1 -20.84 8.72 8.02
CA MET A 1 -19.57 8.34 7.36
C MET A 1 -19.83 8.08 5.88
N GLN A 2 -19.04 8.67 4.97
CA GLN A 2 -19.19 8.44 3.53
C GLN A 2 -17.84 8.03 2.93
N GLY A 3 -17.80 6.86 2.30
CA GLY A 3 -16.60 6.31 1.68
C GLY A 3 -16.93 5.01 0.93
N ARG A 4 -16.06 4.62 -0.01
CA ARG A 4 -16.16 3.33 -0.69
C ARG A 4 -15.30 2.33 0.07
N LEU A 5 -15.96 1.34 0.68
CA LEU A 5 -15.29 0.21 1.32
C LEU A 5 -14.97 -0.85 0.27
N ARG A 6 -13.76 -1.40 0.34
CA ARG A 6 -13.29 -2.55 -0.41
C ARG A 6 -13.29 -3.75 0.53
N LEU A 7 -13.96 -4.81 0.11
CA LEU A 7 -13.97 -6.10 0.79
C LEU A 7 -13.30 -7.10 -0.14
N LYS A 8 -12.30 -7.81 0.34
CA LYS A 8 -11.60 -8.85 -0.40
C LYS A 8 -11.67 -10.14 0.41
N PHE A 9 -12.20 -11.18 -0.22
CA PHE A 9 -12.33 -12.51 0.36
C PHE A 9 -11.14 -13.34 -0.12
N GLU A 10 -10.36 -13.88 0.82
CA GLU A 10 -9.16 -14.64 0.51
C GLU A 10 -9.22 -16.05 1.09
N HIS A 11 -8.48 -16.96 0.46
CA HIS A 11 -8.30 -18.36 0.86
C HIS A 11 -9.63 -19.12 0.90
N PHE A 12 -10.05 -19.64 -0.25
CA PHE A 12 -11.27 -20.45 -0.34
C PHE A 12 -11.11 -21.76 0.43
N ILE A 13 -12.11 -22.11 1.23
CA ILE A 13 -12.11 -23.32 2.04
C ILE A 13 -13.42 -24.10 1.83
N PRO A 14 -13.43 -25.44 2.00
CA PRO A 14 -14.58 -26.27 1.66
C PRO A 14 -15.67 -26.29 2.75
N GLN A 15 -15.84 -25.21 3.52
CA GLN A 15 -16.88 -25.10 4.55
C GLN A 15 -17.36 -23.65 4.69
N PRO A 16 -18.66 -23.40 4.97
CA PRO A 16 -19.17 -22.05 5.22
C PRO A 16 -18.34 -21.28 6.27
N PRO A 17 -18.05 -19.97 6.06
CA PRO A 17 -18.53 -19.11 4.97
C PRO A 17 -17.79 -19.25 3.62
N TYR A 18 -16.94 -20.27 3.46
CA TYR A 18 -16.18 -20.64 2.24
C TYR A 18 -14.94 -19.80 1.95
N PHE A 19 -14.59 -18.86 2.81
CA PHE A 19 -13.35 -18.10 2.75
C PHE A 19 -12.80 -17.94 4.16
N ALA A 20 -11.48 -17.97 4.29
CA ALA A 20 -10.84 -18.00 5.59
C ALA A 20 -10.57 -16.59 6.14
N VAL A 21 -10.31 -15.62 5.26
CA VAL A 21 -9.92 -14.25 5.63
C VAL A 21 -10.75 -13.24 4.86
N LEU A 22 -11.29 -12.25 5.59
CA LEU A 22 -11.90 -11.06 5.02
C LEU A 22 -10.93 -9.89 5.18
N ARG A 23 -10.40 -9.35 4.08
CA ARG A 23 -9.62 -8.11 4.09
C ARG A 23 -10.52 -6.91 3.85
N VAL A 24 -10.38 -5.91 4.72
CA VAL A 24 -11.20 -4.70 4.71
C VAL A 24 -10.30 -3.47 4.56
N SER A 25 -10.63 -2.62 3.59
CA SER A 25 -9.94 -1.33 3.38
C SER A 25 -10.89 -0.30 2.77
N PHE A 26 -10.57 0.99 2.91
CA PHE A 26 -11.18 2.04 2.13
C PHE A 26 -10.43 2.22 0.82
N ALA A 27 -11.15 2.23 -0.30
CA ALA A 27 -10.56 2.44 -1.63
C ALA A 27 -9.89 3.82 -1.76
N LYS A 28 -10.40 4.82 -1.02
CA LYS A 28 -9.84 6.17 -0.89
C LYS A 28 -10.12 6.67 0.51
N ARG A 29 -9.31 7.64 0.98
CA ARG A 29 -9.49 8.31 2.28
C ARG A 29 -10.96 8.70 2.49
N PRO A 30 -11.67 8.09 3.45
CA PRO A 30 -13.09 8.34 3.67
C PRO A 30 -13.32 9.66 4.39
N LYS A 31 -14.51 10.25 4.23
CA LYS A 31 -14.93 11.40 5.05
C LYS A 31 -15.52 10.88 6.36
N LEU A 32 -14.75 11.05 7.43
CA LEU A 32 -15.08 10.63 8.78
C LEU A 32 -15.73 11.76 9.56
N ASN A 33 -17.06 11.75 9.61
CA ASN A 33 -17.85 12.56 10.52
C ASN A 33 -18.35 11.64 11.62
N PHE A 34 -17.77 11.78 12.80
CA PHE A 34 -18.17 11.07 14.01
C PHE A 34 -18.78 12.08 14.97
N ASP A 35 -20.08 11.90 15.20
CA ASP A 35 -20.79 12.54 16.28
C ASP A 35 -20.89 11.50 17.40
N PHE A 36 -19.99 11.62 18.36
CA PHE A 36 -20.05 10.83 19.58
C PHE A 36 -21.07 11.49 20.51
N GLU A 37 -22.20 10.83 20.75
CA GLU A 37 -23.10 11.15 21.85
C GLU A 37 -22.46 10.66 23.17
N ALA A 38 -21.35 11.29 23.54
CA ALA A 38 -20.65 10.94 24.76
C ALA A 38 -21.41 11.48 25.98
N PHE A 39 -21.93 10.56 26.79
CA PHE A 39 -22.47 10.81 28.12
C PHE A 39 -21.46 11.61 28.96
N ARG A 40 -21.69 12.91 29.17
CA ARG A 40 -21.13 13.84 30.20
C ARG A 40 -19.62 13.74 30.56
N TRP A 41 -18.79 13.09 29.77
CA TRP A 41 -17.34 13.02 29.96
C TRP A 41 -16.68 13.99 29.00
N SER A 42 -16.33 15.16 29.57
CA SER A 42 -15.69 16.35 29.01
C SER A 42 -15.45 16.47 27.49
N LEU A 43 -15.89 17.61 26.95
CA LEU A 43 -15.69 18.09 25.57
C LEU A 43 -14.24 17.98 25.04
N GLY A 44 -13.22 17.86 25.90
CA GLY A 44 -11.82 17.69 25.51
C GLY A 44 -11.48 16.30 24.94
N ILE A 45 -12.11 15.23 25.45
CA ILE A 45 -11.81 13.85 25.03
C ILE A 45 -12.34 13.58 23.62
N THR A 46 -13.46 14.21 23.25
CA THR A 46 -14.05 14.04 21.90
C THR A 46 -13.11 14.52 20.78
N ARG A 47 -12.30 15.58 21.04
CA ARG A 47 -11.30 16.06 20.07
C ARG A 47 -10.17 15.04 19.90
N LEU A 48 -9.67 14.46 21.00
CA LEU A 48 -8.60 13.46 20.97
C LEU A 48 -9.06 12.15 20.31
N VAL A 49 -10.22 11.62 20.67
CA VAL A 49 -10.79 10.41 20.06
C VAL A 49 -11.00 10.60 18.56
N ARG A 50 -11.53 11.76 18.15
CA ARG A 50 -11.74 12.05 16.73
C ARG A 50 -10.43 12.09 15.95
N THR A 51 -9.36 12.64 16.53
CA THR A 51 -8.03 12.65 15.91
C THR A 51 -7.46 11.25 15.82
N ILE A 52 -7.45 10.48 16.92
CA ILE A 52 -6.91 9.10 16.95
C ILE A 52 -7.65 8.19 15.97
N VAL A 53 -8.99 8.19 15.99
CA VAL A 53 -9.79 7.34 15.08
C VAL A 53 -9.56 7.77 13.62
N ARG A 54 -9.44 9.07 13.38
CA ARG A 54 -9.14 9.56 12.03
C ARG A 54 -7.76 9.08 11.58
N ASP A 55 -6.74 9.24 12.40
CA ASP A 55 -5.37 8.90 12.02
C ASP A 55 -5.22 7.39 11.84
N VAL A 56 -5.76 6.58 12.76
CA VAL A 56 -5.80 5.11 12.63
C VAL A 56 -6.51 4.68 11.36
N VAL A 57 -7.68 5.25 11.05
CA VAL A 57 -8.43 4.87 9.83
C VAL A 57 -7.71 5.35 8.56
N LEU A 58 -7.14 6.56 8.57
CA LEU A 58 -6.48 7.14 7.40
C LEU A 58 -5.13 6.49 7.09
N GLU A 59 -4.43 6.03 8.11
CA GLU A 59 -3.11 5.40 7.96
C GLU A 59 -3.21 3.88 7.87
N GLY A 60 -4.07 3.24 8.66
CA GLY A 60 -4.14 1.77 8.76
C GLY A 60 -5.17 1.09 7.85
N PHE A 61 -6.19 1.83 7.38
CA PHE A 61 -7.36 1.23 6.72
C PHE A 61 -7.67 1.84 5.35
N VAL A 62 -6.71 2.53 4.73
CA VAL A 62 -6.84 3.04 3.36
C VAL A 62 -5.89 2.26 2.47
N TYR A 63 -6.40 1.81 1.32
CA TYR A 63 -5.60 1.10 0.33
C TYR A 63 -4.29 1.87 0.04
N PRO A 64 -3.12 1.19 0.02
CA PRO A 64 -2.92 -0.27 -0.03
C PRO A 64 -2.93 -0.99 1.33
N ASN A 65 -3.20 -0.31 2.44
CA ASN A 65 -3.28 -0.96 3.75
C ASN A 65 -4.67 -1.58 3.92
N GLU A 66 -4.69 -2.87 4.26
CA GLU A 66 -5.91 -3.66 4.45
C GLU A 66 -5.85 -4.36 5.81
N MET A 67 -6.94 -4.31 6.57
CA MET A 67 -7.05 -5.07 7.81
C MET A 67 -7.52 -6.49 7.48
N PRO A 68 -6.73 -7.52 7.81
CA PRO A 68 -7.20 -8.90 7.74
C PRO A 68 -8.11 -9.21 8.94
N ILE A 69 -9.26 -9.81 8.65
CA ILE A 69 -10.18 -10.36 9.64
C ILE A 69 -10.21 -11.87 9.43
N PRO A 70 -9.53 -12.66 10.29
CA PRO A 70 -9.67 -14.12 10.24
C PRO A 70 -11.09 -14.50 10.66
N LEU A 71 -11.69 -15.42 9.90
CA LEU A 71 -13.06 -15.91 10.15
C LEU A 71 -13.07 -17.25 10.87
N PHE A 72 -11.88 -17.83 11.02
CA PHE A 72 -11.64 -19.09 11.72
C PHE A 72 -10.50 -18.91 12.71
N ASP A 73 -10.44 -19.85 13.65
CA ASP A 73 -9.31 -20.01 14.56
C ASP A 73 -8.03 -20.44 13.82
N GLU A 74 -6.89 -20.19 14.44
CA GLU A 74 -5.58 -20.42 13.84
C GLU A 74 -5.37 -21.88 13.43
N THR A 75 -5.90 -22.83 14.21
CA THR A 75 -5.86 -24.26 13.87
C THR A 75 -6.54 -24.56 12.53
N THR A 76 -7.75 -24.04 12.31
CA THR A 76 -8.46 -24.23 11.04
C THR A 76 -7.77 -23.50 9.88
N LEU A 77 -7.17 -22.33 10.13
CA LEU A 77 -6.38 -21.61 9.11
C LEU A 77 -5.13 -22.38 8.70
N LEU A 78 -4.43 -22.99 9.67
CA LEU A 78 -3.27 -23.83 9.39
C LEU A 78 -3.69 -25.09 8.60
N ASP A 79 -4.78 -25.74 9.00
CA ASP A 79 -5.25 -26.99 8.36
C ASP A 79 -5.67 -26.80 6.90
N PHE A 80 -6.42 -25.73 6.58
CA PHE A 80 -6.94 -25.52 5.22
C PHE A 80 -6.08 -24.58 4.36
N CYS A 81 -5.39 -23.61 4.97
CA CYS A 81 -4.72 -22.52 4.24
C CYS A 81 -3.20 -22.49 4.45
N GLN A 82 -2.66 -23.26 5.40
CA GLN A 82 -1.25 -23.18 5.81
C GLN A 82 -0.84 -21.76 6.26
N LEU A 83 -1.76 -21.04 6.90
CA LEU A 83 -1.57 -19.65 7.33
C LEU A 83 -1.65 -19.52 8.85
N SER A 84 -0.68 -18.81 9.44
CA SER A 84 -0.76 -18.37 10.84
C SER A 84 -1.34 -16.95 10.95
N TYR A 85 -1.73 -16.55 12.16
CA TYR A 85 -2.18 -15.17 12.39
C TYR A 85 -1.06 -14.13 12.15
N GLN A 86 0.19 -14.53 12.32
CA GLN A 86 1.34 -13.64 12.08
C GLN A 86 1.50 -13.34 10.59
N ASP A 87 1.12 -14.30 9.74
CA ASP A 87 1.21 -14.19 8.28
C ASP A 87 0.09 -13.34 7.68
N LEU A 88 -1.02 -13.12 8.40
CA LEU A 88 -2.18 -12.37 7.88
C LEU A 88 -1.83 -10.93 7.49
N ASN A 89 -0.86 -10.32 8.16
CA ASN A 89 -0.39 -8.97 7.85
C ASN A 89 0.70 -8.95 6.77
N LEU A 90 1.20 -10.11 6.35
CA LEU A 90 2.13 -10.20 5.23
C LEU A 90 1.34 -10.00 3.94
N VAL A 91 1.72 -8.94 3.21
CA VAL A 91 1.16 -8.67 1.89
C VAL A 91 2.05 -9.39 0.88
N GLU A 92 1.60 -10.55 0.42
CA GLU A 92 2.26 -11.20 -0.72
C GLU A 92 2.09 -10.34 -1.98
N PRO A 93 3.16 -10.11 -2.75
CA PRO A 93 3.05 -9.44 -4.02
C PRO A 93 2.28 -10.34 -5.01
N GLN A 94 1.22 -9.81 -5.62
CA GLN A 94 0.51 -10.47 -6.72
C GLN A 94 1.41 -10.68 -7.95
N GLY A 95 2.50 -9.92 -8.06
CA GLY A 95 3.49 -10.13 -9.11
C GLY A 95 4.68 -9.19 -8.98
N TYR A 96 5.56 -9.24 -9.99
CA TYR A 96 6.74 -8.40 -10.07
C TYR A 96 6.79 -7.67 -11.41
N LEU A 97 7.01 -6.37 -11.37
CA LEU A 97 7.31 -5.57 -12.55
C LEU A 97 8.83 -5.49 -12.72
N LYS A 98 9.35 -6.20 -13.73
CA LYS A 98 10.76 -6.10 -14.13
C LYS A 98 10.91 -4.96 -15.12
N ILE A 99 11.74 -3.98 -14.76
CA ILE A 99 12.03 -2.80 -15.58
C ILE A 99 13.48 -2.87 -16.03
N HIS A 100 13.70 -2.81 -17.34
CA HIS A 100 15.02 -2.63 -17.92
C HIS A 100 15.23 -1.17 -18.30
N LEU A 101 15.94 -0.43 -17.45
CA LEU A 101 16.32 0.95 -17.71
C LEU A 101 17.53 0.97 -18.63
N TYR A 102 17.28 1.21 -19.91
CA TYR A 102 18.35 1.22 -20.90
C TYR A 102 19.06 2.58 -20.98
N ALA A 103 18.42 3.60 -21.57
CA ALA A 103 19.02 4.91 -21.82
C ALA A 103 17.97 6.01 -21.95
N ALA A 104 18.41 7.26 -21.80
CA ALA A 104 17.65 8.45 -22.20
C ALA A 104 18.46 9.28 -23.19
N LYS A 105 17.77 10.12 -23.96
CA LYS A 105 18.39 10.97 -24.98
C LYS A 105 17.82 12.38 -24.91
N ASN A 106 18.65 13.37 -25.23
CA ASN A 106 18.28 14.78 -25.30
C ASN A 106 17.59 15.31 -24.03
N LEU A 107 18.12 14.95 -22.86
CA LEU A 107 17.62 15.50 -21.60
C LEU A 107 17.80 17.01 -21.56
N LYS A 108 16.83 17.71 -20.98
CA LYS A 108 16.90 19.16 -20.80
C LYS A 108 18.00 19.49 -19.79
N ALA A 109 18.92 20.36 -20.17
CA ALA A 109 19.90 20.89 -19.23
C ALA A 109 19.18 21.71 -18.16
N SER A 110 19.31 21.28 -16.91
CA SER A 110 18.79 21.94 -15.71
C SER A 110 19.74 23.01 -15.17
N ASP A 111 21.05 22.87 -15.40
CA ASP A 111 22.06 23.71 -14.78
C ASP A 111 22.57 24.80 -15.72
N LEU A 112 23.04 25.91 -15.13
CA LEU A 112 23.57 27.12 -15.78
C LEU A 112 24.72 26.84 -16.76
N LEU A 113 25.40 25.69 -16.66
CA LEU A 113 26.48 25.26 -17.54
C LEU A 113 26.05 24.28 -18.65
N GLY A 114 24.74 24.10 -18.87
CA GLY A 114 24.22 23.32 -20.00
C GLY A 114 24.40 21.80 -19.88
N ARG A 115 24.63 21.27 -18.67
CA ARG A 115 24.76 19.82 -18.40
C ARG A 115 23.88 19.45 -17.20
N SER A 116 23.44 18.20 -17.10
CA SER A 116 22.67 17.68 -15.97
C SER A 116 23.25 16.35 -15.48
N ASP A 117 22.99 16.02 -14.23
CA ASP A 117 23.33 14.74 -13.61
C ASP A 117 22.07 13.85 -13.50
N PRO A 118 21.59 13.25 -14.60
CA PRO A 118 20.31 12.55 -14.59
C PRO A 118 20.32 11.24 -13.81
N TYR A 119 19.15 10.93 -13.26
CA TYR A 119 18.77 9.67 -12.65
C TYR A 119 17.26 9.44 -12.86
N VAL A 120 16.80 8.22 -12.64
CA VAL A 120 15.39 7.82 -12.75
C VAL A 120 14.93 7.23 -11.42
N ILE A 121 13.76 7.65 -10.96
CA ILE A 121 13.05 7.03 -9.83
C ILE A 121 11.84 6.30 -10.38
N PHE A 122 11.70 5.02 -10.05
CA PHE A 122 10.49 4.24 -10.29
C PHE A 122 9.70 4.13 -8.99
N SER A 123 8.38 4.35 -9.06
CA SER A 123 7.48 4.17 -7.93
C SER A 123 6.19 3.47 -8.36
N VAL A 124 5.75 2.50 -7.56
CA VAL A 124 4.46 1.82 -7.72
C VAL A 124 3.63 2.02 -6.44
N GLY A 125 2.40 2.52 -6.60
CA GLY A 125 1.45 2.66 -5.50
C GLY A 125 1.89 3.58 -4.35
N GLY A 126 2.94 4.38 -4.53
CA GLY A 126 3.47 5.30 -3.53
C GLY A 126 4.21 4.65 -2.35
N GLN A 127 4.53 3.36 -2.43
CA GLN A 127 5.22 2.64 -1.33
C GLN A 127 6.65 2.24 -1.70
N ASP A 128 6.82 1.53 -2.82
CA ASP A 128 8.14 1.04 -3.21
C ASP A 128 8.77 2.03 -4.19
N MET A 129 9.89 2.64 -3.80
CA MET A 129 10.69 3.53 -4.64
C MET A 129 12.06 2.92 -4.87
N VAL A 130 12.47 2.83 -6.14
CA VAL A 130 13.83 2.41 -6.52
C VAL A 130 14.43 3.46 -7.44
N GLN A 131 15.70 3.76 -7.23
CA GLN A 131 16.43 4.81 -7.96
C GLN A 131 17.58 4.19 -8.76
N SER A 132 17.80 4.72 -9.96
CA SER A 132 18.97 4.39 -10.77
C SER A 132 20.27 5.01 -10.25
N SER A 133 21.41 4.56 -10.78
CA SER A 133 22.63 5.34 -10.62
C SER A 133 22.48 6.73 -11.23
N VAL A 134 23.21 7.71 -10.69
CA VAL A 134 23.28 9.06 -11.25
C VAL A 134 24.37 9.06 -12.33
N LYS A 135 24.09 9.60 -13.51
CA LYS A 135 25.11 9.76 -14.57
C LYS A 135 25.60 11.20 -14.60
N TRP A 136 26.88 11.40 -14.35
CA TRP A 136 27.48 12.74 -14.26
C TRP A 136 27.49 13.49 -15.61
N ARG A 137 27.02 14.73 -15.61
CA ARG A 137 27.04 15.72 -16.71
C ARG A 137 26.69 15.14 -18.08
N ASN A 138 25.68 14.27 -18.14
CA ASN A 138 25.34 13.56 -19.37
C ASN A 138 23.87 13.77 -19.75
N LEU A 139 23.62 14.43 -20.89
CA LEU A 139 22.25 14.62 -21.41
C LEU A 139 21.74 13.42 -22.24
N ASN A 140 22.61 12.44 -22.50
CA ASN A 140 22.30 11.19 -23.21
C ASN A 140 22.79 9.97 -22.38
N PRO A 141 22.30 9.81 -21.13
CA PRO A 141 22.77 8.76 -20.23
C PRO A 141 22.35 7.37 -20.73
N THR A 142 23.24 6.40 -20.55
CA THR A 142 22.94 4.96 -20.67
C THR A 142 23.19 4.32 -19.32
N TRP A 143 22.16 3.71 -18.74
CA TRP A 143 22.24 3.01 -17.46
C TRP A 143 22.45 1.53 -17.65
N ASN A 144 21.62 0.90 -18.50
CA ASN A 144 21.56 -0.55 -18.69
C ASN A 144 21.37 -1.30 -17.35
N GLU A 145 20.43 -0.82 -16.54
CA GLU A 145 20.13 -1.31 -15.19
C GLU A 145 18.79 -2.07 -15.18
N CYS A 146 18.71 -3.15 -14.40
CA CYS A 146 17.47 -3.91 -14.20
C CYS A 146 16.93 -3.66 -12.79
N PHE A 147 15.64 -3.33 -12.71
CA PHE A 147 14.91 -3.17 -11.45
C PHE A 147 13.76 -4.16 -11.37
N GLN A 148 13.38 -4.54 -10.16
CA GLN A 148 12.22 -5.37 -9.89
C GLN A 148 11.39 -4.72 -8.79
N LEU A 149 10.17 -4.30 -9.13
CA LEU A 149 9.22 -3.73 -8.18
C LEU A 149 8.14 -4.77 -7.85
N LYS A 150 7.76 -4.84 -6.57
CA LYS A 150 6.66 -5.68 -6.09
C LYS A 150 5.33 -5.03 -6.47
N ILE A 151 4.46 -5.77 -7.14
CA ILE A 151 3.10 -5.35 -7.45
C ILE A 151 2.18 -6.00 -6.44
N ARG A 152 1.55 -5.19 -5.58
CA ARG A 152 0.62 -5.65 -4.53
C ARG A 152 -0.80 -5.88 -5.07
N ASP A 153 -1.16 -5.21 -6.16
CA ASP A 153 -2.45 -5.39 -6.84
C ASP A 153 -2.36 -5.06 -8.34
N ILE A 154 -3.06 -5.84 -9.17
CA ILE A 154 -3.16 -5.66 -10.65
C ILE A 154 -4.60 -5.24 -11.05
N SER A 155 -5.54 -5.23 -10.10
CA SER A 155 -6.98 -4.99 -10.34
C SER A 155 -7.43 -3.53 -10.43
#